data_AF-A0A7W0NH38-F1
#
_entry.id   AF-A0A7W0NH38-F1
#
_cell.length_a   1.000
_cell.length_b   1.000
_cell.length_c   1.000
_cell.angle_alpha   90.00
_cell.angle_beta   90.00
_cell.angle_gamma   90.00
#
_symmetry.space_group_name_H-M   'P 1'
#
loop_
_entity.id
_entity.type
_entity.pdbx_description
1 polymer ?
#
loop_
_entity_poly.entity_id
_entity_poly.type
_entity_poly.pdbx_seq_one_letter_code
_entity_poly.pdbx_strand_id
1 'polypeptide(L)'
;MRRFVLVALAGAALLTAAPATAAATHDFKVEVLSSPAAMVTGGDALVRVTIPQNVPLHKATVSVNGTDVTGELELDAGRRTLTGLIDGLRLGDNALHVDSSGQGKGRPTADVTLVNHAVTGPIFSGPQQQPFVCKTVSQGLGLPLVDNQAAIGMPVPGGWSKDCSATTIVEYLYRTTTGSFAALPAGPLPANIAQTTTLDGETVPYIVRREKGTINRFIYTITILAPPPSGAAAPDTSLWNGRLIYSFSGGVAIGYQQGTLSGGDHLYNNGLSKGYAVVYSTGNRTNTHYNLQLGGETAIMTKERFIEGYGVPTYTVGIGGSGGAIQQYVYGQNHKGVILDAAIPVYSYPDMVTQTIAVGDCELLEYYMDVTAGADPKWRTWTNRTWLEGFAASNTVINPVLRTPGSTECINGWRGLTPLAMNPLFGTAGSEASVYNPAVMAAVKWTHWDDLRNIYGVDADGYGRSTWDNVGVQYGLSALTSGNITPAEFLTLNATAGSWKNSKDMVQEGCPFILALCAIPSQFD
;
A
#
# COMPACT_ATOMS: atom_id res chain seq x y z
N MET A 1 -66.66 13.21 2.10
CA MET A 1 -66.99 12.88 3.51
C MET A 1 -65.91 11.93 4.04
N ARG A 2 -64.78 12.45 4.52
CA ARG A 2 -64.40 12.56 5.95
C ARG A 2 -64.66 11.29 6.78
N ARG A 3 -63.61 10.52 7.04
CA ARG A 3 -63.37 9.89 8.35
C ARG A 3 -61.89 10.06 8.71
N PHE A 4 -61.67 10.98 9.65
CA PHE A 4 -60.41 11.19 10.36
C PHE A 4 -60.24 10.05 11.37
N VAL A 5 -59.05 9.45 11.43
CA VAL A 5 -58.61 8.64 12.58
C VAL A 5 -57.49 9.43 13.27
N LEU A 6 -57.78 9.92 14.47
CA LEU A 6 -56.80 10.44 15.41
C LEU A 6 -55.92 9.27 15.90
N VAL A 7 -54.60 9.38 15.75
CA VAL A 7 -53.64 8.58 16.50
C VAL A 7 -53.01 9.49 17.54
N ALA A 8 -53.16 9.11 18.81
CA ALA A 8 -52.69 9.83 19.98
C ALA A 8 -51.16 9.83 20.06
N LEU A 9 -50.57 11.00 20.34
CA LEU A 9 -49.17 11.14 20.73
C LEU A 9 -48.95 10.52 22.11
N ALA A 10 -48.08 9.51 22.19
CA ALA A 10 -47.44 9.10 23.44
C ALA A 10 -46.11 9.86 23.57
N GLY A 11 -46.03 10.78 24.53
CA GLY A 11 -44.80 11.49 24.87
C GLY A 11 -43.79 10.53 25.51
N ALA A 12 -42.65 10.32 24.85
CA ALA A 12 -41.49 9.67 25.45
C ALA A 12 -40.68 10.74 26.21
N ALA A 13 -40.61 10.59 27.53
CA ALA A 13 -39.76 11.39 28.39
C ALA A 13 -38.28 11.11 28.06
N LEU A 14 -37.57 12.15 27.61
CA LEU A 14 -36.12 12.15 27.46
C LEU A 14 -35.48 12.13 28.87
N LEU A 15 -35.05 10.95 29.31
CA LEU A 15 -34.10 10.82 30.41
C LEU A 15 -32.75 11.36 29.92
N THR A 16 -32.44 12.59 30.30
CA THR A 16 -31.11 13.17 30.18
C THR A 16 -30.16 12.42 31.11
N ALA A 17 -29.39 11.46 30.58
CA ALA A 17 -28.26 10.87 31.29
C ALA A 17 -27.21 11.97 31.52
N ALA A 18 -26.90 12.27 32.78
CA ALA A 18 -25.78 13.13 33.13
C ALA A 18 -24.47 12.50 32.60
N PRO A 19 -23.48 13.31 32.16
CA PRO A 19 -22.21 12.78 31.71
C PRO A 19 -21.53 12.09 32.90
N ALA A 20 -21.24 10.80 32.74
CA ALA A 20 -20.40 10.08 33.69
C ALA A 20 -19.02 10.76 33.70
N THR A 21 -18.67 11.41 34.80
CA THR A 21 -17.31 11.84 35.08
C THR A 21 -16.44 10.58 35.10
N ALA A 22 -15.57 10.43 34.10
CA ALA A 22 -14.58 9.38 34.07
C ALA A 22 -13.78 9.42 35.40
N ALA A 23 -13.85 8.34 36.17
CA ALA A 23 -13.10 8.24 37.42
C ALA A 23 -11.60 8.42 37.10
N ALA A 24 -10.94 9.34 37.81
CA ALA A 24 -9.51 9.54 37.65
C ALA A 24 -8.77 8.23 37.98
N THR A 25 -8.05 7.69 37.00
CA THR A 25 -7.24 6.49 37.18
C THR A 25 -6.08 6.81 38.11
N HIS A 26 -5.80 5.91 39.06
CA HIS A 26 -4.68 6.07 39.99
C HIS A 26 -3.36 5.59 39.39
N ASP A 27 -3.41 4.98 38.20
CA ASP A 27 -2.29 4.35 37.51
C ASP A 27 -1.74 5.21 36.37
N PHE A 28 -0.47 4.97 36.03
CA PHE A 28 0.13 5.50 34.82
C PHE A 28 -0.59 4.96 33.58
N LYS A 29 -0.71 5.80 32.55
CA LYS A 29 -1.13 5.36 31.21
C LYS A 29 0.05 5.46 30.28
N VAL A 30 0.39 4.38 29.60
CA VAL A 30 1.46 4.35 28.59
C VAL A 30 0.83 4.17 27.21
N GLU A 31 1.24 5.02 26.27
CA GLU A 31 0.80 5.00 24.88
C GLU A 31 2.04 4.96 23.98
N VAL A 32 2.16 3.93 23.14
CA VAL A 32 3.12 3.92 22.03
C VAL A 32 2.47 4.67 20.87
N LEU A 33 3.03 5.82 20.53
CA LEU A 33 2.43 6.78 19.61
C LEU A 33 2.81 6.52 18.15
N SER A 34 3.99 5.94 17.89
CA SER A 34 4.49 5.72 16.52
C SER A 34 3.89 4.47 15.86
N SER A 35 3.64 3.41 16.64
CA SER A 35 3.07 2.15 16.18
C SER A 35 2.37 1.40 17.31
N PRO A 36 1.60 0.32 17.02
CA PRO A 36 1.18 -0.62 18.05
C PRO A 36 2.41 -1.23 18.74
N ALA A 37 2.38 -1.37 20.07
CA ALA A 37 3.53 -1.85 20.84
C ALA A 37 4.15 -3.18 20.35
N ALA A 38 3.35 -4.06 19.74
CA ALA A 38 3.80 -5.34 19.19
C ALA A 38 4.41 -5.26 17.76
N MET A 39 4.43 -4.07 17.17
CA MET A 39 4.79 -3.82 15.77
C MET A 39 5.82 -2.68 15.65
N VAL A 40 6.64 -2.49 16.68
CA VAL A 40 7.70 -1.48 16.67
C VAL A 40 8.76 -1.90 15.66
N THR A 41 9.31 -0.97 14.87
CA THR A 41 10.37 -1.30 13.92
C THR A 41 11.52 -0.32 13.94
N GLY A 42 12.72 -0.80 13.58
CA GLY A 42 13.87 0.09 13.37
C GLY A 42 14.68 0.43 14.61
N GLY A 43 14.26 -0.01 15.80
CA GLY A 43 15.02 0.16 17.03
C GLY A 43 14.56 1.31 17.92
N ASP A 44 13.54 2.06 17.53
CA ASP A 44 13.01 3.18 18.30
C ASP A 44 11.47 3.16 18.38
N ALA A 45 10.92 3.91 19.34
CA ALA A 45 9.47 4.11 19.47
C ALA A 45 9.17 5.44 20.17
N LEU A 46 8.21 6.20 19.63
CA LEU A 46 7.71 7.41 20.29
C LEU A 46 6.70 7.01 21.37
N VAL A 47 7.00 7.32 22.64
CA VAL A 47 6.15 6.92 23.77
C VAL A 47 5.64 8.14 24.53
N ARG A 48 4.38 8.06 24.99
CA ARG A 48 3.79 9.00 25.95
C ARG A 48 3.35 8.28 27.21
N VAL A 49 3.75 8.84 28.34
CA VAL A 49 3.33 8.41 29.68
C VAL A 49 2.50 9.51 30.31
N THR A 50 1.25 9.23 30.67
CA THR A 50 0.42 10.13 31.47
C THR A 50 0.62 9.83 32.96
N ILE A 51 1.00 10.87 33.71
CA ILE A 51 1.30 10.81 35.13
C ILE A 51 0.01 11.07 35.93
N PRO A 52 -0.45 10.10 36.75
CA PRO A 52 -1.69 10.24 37.50
C PRO A 52 -1.57 11.32 38.58
N GLN A 53 -2.70 11.88 39.03
CA GLN A 53 -2.72 13.06 39.90
C GLN A 53 -2.07 12.83 41.28
N ASN A 54 -2.06 11.59 41.75
CA ASN A 54 -1.46 11.15 43.02
C ASN A 54 0.08 11.02 42.96
N VAL A 55 0.71 11.15 41.79
CA VAL A 55 2.17 11.08 41.62
C VAL A 55 2.74 12.48 41.38
N PRO A 56 3.68 12.97 42.20
CA PRO A 56 4.42 14.20 41.88
C PRO A 56 5.18 14.03 40.56
N LEU A 57 5.13 15.02 39.67
CA LEU A 57 5.70 14.90 38.32
C LEU A 57 7.17 14.46 38.32
N HIS A 58 7.98 15.04 39.21
CA HIS A 58 9.40 14.73 39.36
C HIS A 58 9.70 13.34 39.96
N LYS A 59 8.67 12.56 40.31
CA LYS A 59 8.81 11.20 40.83
C LYS A 59 8.50 10.14 39.79
N ALA A 60 7.94 10.50 38.64
CA ALA A 60 7.72 9.55 37.55
C ALA A 60 9.07 9.17 36.92
N THR A 61 9.32 7.89 36.76
CA THR A 61 10.52 7.33 36.13
C THR A 61 10.12 6.32 35.07
N VAL A 62 10.83 6.30 33.95
CA VAL A 62 10.61 5.39 32.83
C VAL A 62 11.91 4.65 32.55
N SER A 63 11.82 3.32 32.42
CA SER A 63 12.98 2.48 32.11
C SER A 63 12.65 1.48 31.01
N VAL A 64 13.65 1.11 30.22
CA VAL A 64 13.57 0.02 29.24
C VAL A 64 14.61 -1.03 29.55
N ASN A 65 14.18 -2.28 29.71
CA ASN A 65 15.03 -3.41 30.08
C ASN A 65 15.89 -3.13 31.33
N GLY A 66 15.36 -2.34 32.27
CA GLY A 66 16.04 -1.93 33.50
C GLY A 66 16.96 -0.71 33.36
N THR A 67 17.16 -0.17 32.16
CA THR A 67 17.90 1.08 31.93
C THR A 67 16.96 2.28 32.04
N ASP A 68 17.27 3.25 32.90
CA ASP A 68 16.50 4.49 33.03
C ASP A 68 16.62 5.33 31.73
N VAL A 69 15.48 5.66 31.15
CA VAL A 69 15.35 6.50 29.95
C VAL A 69 14.52 7.75 30.22
N THR A 70 14.23 8.07 31.49
CA THR A 70 13.38 9.22 31.87
C THR A 70 13.88 10.53 31.27
N GLY A 71 15.21 10.69 31.15
CA GLY A 71 15.84 11.88 30.58
C GLY A 71 15.62 12.08 29.08
N GLU A 72 15.19 11.04 28.36
CA GLU A 72 14.85 11.10 26.92
C GLU A 72 13.42 11.61 26.68
N LEU A 73 12.62 11.76 27.75
CA LEU A 73 11.22 12.19 27.66
C LEU A 73 11.05 13.63 28.15
N GLU A 74 10.36 14.43 27.34
CA GLU A 74 10.00 15.79 27.68
C GLU A 74 8.74 15.84 28.55
N LEU A 75 8.81 16.60 29.64
CA LEU A 75 7.68 16.80 30.57
C LEU A 75 6.79 17.97 30.11
N ASP A 76 5.53 17.68 29.85
CA ASP A 76 4.45 18.67 29.81
C ASP A 76 3.74 18.68 31.18
N ALA A 77 4.04 19.68 32.01
CA ALA A 77 3.46 19.81 33.34
C ALA A 77 1.95 20.11 33.32
N GLY A 78 1.46 20.83 32.29
CA GLY A 78 0.06 21.20 32.16
C GLY A 78 -0.82 20.00 31.80
N ARG A 79 -0.31 19.14 30.90
CA ARG A 79 -0.97 17.88 30.51
C ARG A 79 -0.59 16.69 31.39
N ARG A 80 0.42 16.86 32.26
CA ARG A 80 1.02 15.82 33.12
C ARG A 80 1.48 14.61 32.31
N THR A 81 2.20 14.86 31.22
CA THR A 81 2.71 13.80 30.35
C THR A 81 4.22 13.88 30.19
N LEU A 82 4.88 12.72 30.14
CA LEU A 82 6.23 12.56 29.60
C LEU A 82 6.11 12.04 28.17
N THR A 83 6.70 12.69 27.18
CA THR A 83 6.70 12.22 25.78
C THR A 83 8.10 12.28 25.20
N GLY A 84 8.57 11.20 24.58
CA GLY A 84 9.92 11.17 23.99
C GLY A 84 10.14 9.97 23.08
N LEU A 85 11.15 10.07 22.23
CA LEU A 85 11.62 8.98 21.39
C LEU A 85 12.55 8.09 22.21
N ILE A 86 12.16 6.84 22.41
CA ILE A 86 13.02 5.84 23.06
C ILE A 86 13.74 5.08 21.95
N ASP A 87 15.05 5.20 21.89
CA ASP A 87 15.91 4.51 20.90
C ASP A 87 16.71 3.36 21.57
N GLY A 88 17.42 2.55 20.78
CA GLY A 88 18.27 1.46 21.24
C GLY A 88 17.51 0.19 21.64
N LEU A 89 16.27 0.03 21.17
CA LEU A 89 15.47 -1.16 21.39
C LEU A 89 16.14 -2.37 20.74
N ARG A 90 16.24 -3.47 21.49
CA ARG A 90 16.78 -4.73 20.99
C ARG A 90 15.76 -5.38 20.08
N LEU A 91 16.18 -6.19 19.11
CA LEU A 91 15.23 -7.02 18.35
C LEU A 91 14.46 -7.96 19.31
N GLY A 92 13.16 -8.09 19.08
CA GLY A 92 12.23 -8.84 19.94
C GLY A 92 11.71 -7.99 21.11
N ASP A 93 11.44 -8.65 22.23
CA ASP A 93 10.77 -8.06 23.38
C ASP A 93 11.68 -7.07 24.14
N ASN A 94 11.12 -5.91 24.48
CA ASN A 94 11.70 -4.90 25.35
C ASN A 94 10.68 -4.53 26.43
N ALA A 95 11.07 -4.62 27.70
CA ALA A 95 10.20 -4.30 28.82
C ALA A 95 10.29 -2.80 29.14
N LEU A 96 9.25 -2.03 28.78
CA LEU A 96 9.08 -0.65 29.21
C LEU A 96 8.33 -0.64 30.54
N HIS A 97 8.99 -0.11 31.56
CA HIS A 97 8.46 -0.02 32.92
C HIS A 97 8.38 1.44 33.37
N VAL A 98 7.21 1.84 33.87
CA VAL A 98 6.97 3.15 34.50
C VAL A 98 6.70 2.93 35.97
N ASP A 99 7.44 3.66 36.82
CA ASP A 99 7.29 3.64 38.28
C ASP A 99 7.22 5.05 38.86
N SER A 100 6.84 5.15 40.12
CA SER A 100 7.03 6.32 40.97
C SER A 100 8.18 6.06 41.96
N SER A 101 9.23 6.87 41.91
CA SER A 101 10.40 6.80 42.82
C SER A 101 10.12 7.20 44.28
N GLY A 102 8.86 7.12 44.73
CA GLY A 102 8.42 7.37 46.10
C GLY A 102 8.39 6.11 46.97
N GLN A 103 8.30 6.30 48.30
CA GLN A 103 8.31 5.23 49.31
C GLN A 103 6.90 4.82 49.80
N GLY A 104 5.84 5.26 49.11
CA GLY A 104 4.45 4.99 49.49
C GLY A 104 4.01 3.55 49.15
N LYS A 105 3.18 2.94 50.00
CA LYS A 105 2.55 1.64 49.72
C LYS A 105 1.46 1.79 48.65
N GLY A 106 1.40 0.87 47.69
CA GLY A 106 0.40 0.91 46.60
C GLY A 106 0.70 1.97 45.54
N ARG A 107 1.98 2.27 45.28
CA ARG A 107 2.39 3.20 44.23
C ARG A 107 1.99 2.65 42.86
N PRO A 108 1.51 3.52 41.95
CA PRO A 108 1.16 3.09 40.61
C PRO A 108 2.39 2.69 39.81
N THR A 109 2.25 1.67 38.99
CA THR A 109 3.22 1.25 37.99
C THR A 109 2.49 0.96 36.69
N ALA A 110 3.22 0.96 35.58
CA ALA A 110 2.71 0.44 34.31
C ALA A 110 3.83 -0.29 33.57
N ASP A 111 3.46 -1.41 32.94
CA ASP A 111 4.35 -2.23 32.15
C ASP A 111 3.79 -2.36 30.74
N VAL A 112 4.65 -2.15 29.74
CA VAL A 112 4.35 -2.38 28.32
C VAL A 112 5.50 -3.15 27.70
N THR A 113 5.19 -4.24 27.00
CA THR A 113 6.17 -4.92 26.16
C THR A 113 6.17 -4.28 24.78
N LEU A 114 7.32 -3.74 24.38
CA LEU A 114 7.59 -3.28 23.03
C LEU A 114 8.25 -4.43 22.26
N VAL A 115 7.63 -4.89 21.17
CA VAL A 115 8.21 -5.92 20.29
C VAL A 115 8.80 -5.22 19.08
N ASN A 116 10.13 -5.12 19.06
CA ASN A 116 10.88 -4.44 18.02
C ASN A 116 11.31 -5.42 16.92
N HIS A 117 11.03 -5.06 15.67
CA HIS A 117 11.39 -5.79 14.46
C HIS A 117 12.45 -5.02 13.68
N ALA A 118 13.16 -5.70 12.79
CA ALA A 118 14.12 -5.03 11.92
C ALA A 118 13.41 -4.01 11.00
N VAL A 119 14.07 -2.92 10.65
CA VAL A 119 13.56 -1.93 9.66
C VAL A 119 13.28 -2.55 8.28
N THR A 120 13.88 -3.72 8.02
CA THR A 120 13.65 -4.51 6.82
C THR A 120 12.46 -5.45 6.93
N GLY A 121 11.77 -5.52 8.08
CA GLY A 121 10.71 -6.48 8.36
C GLY A 121 11.21 -7.93 8.45
N PRO A 122 10.31 -8.93 8.40
CA PRO A 122 8.85 -8.79 8.48
C PRO A 122 8.37 -8.66 9.94
N ILE A 123 7.14 -8.14 10.13
CA ILE A 123 6.40 -8.13 11.40
C ILE A 123 5.39 -9.30 11.40
N PHE A 124 4.58 -9.40 10.34
CA PHE A 124 3.51 -10.39 10.19
C PHE A 124 3.33 -10.89 8.75
N SER A 125 4.01 -10.33 7.74
CA SER A 125 3.87 -10.71 6.32
C SER A 125 4.47 -12.09 5.97
N GLY A 126 5.22 -12.69 6.92
CA GLY A 126 5.87 -13.98 6.76
C GLY A 126 7.21 -13.92 6.02
N PRO A 127 7.76 -15.05 5.59
CA PRO A 127 9.03 -15.09 4.87
C PRO A 127 9.05 -14.18 3.64
N GLN A 128 10.12 -13.41 3.50
CA GLN A 128 10.26 -12.43 2.42
C GLN A 128 10.59 -13.09 1.07
N GLN A 129 10.13 -12.47 -0.02
CA GLN A 129 10.38 -12.93 -1.38
C GLN A 129 11.88 -12.94 -1.73
N GLN A 130 12.31 -14.00 -2.42
CA GLN A 130 13.65 -14.16 -2.96
C GLN A 130 13.59 -14.78 -4.36
N PRO A 131 14.35 -14.27 -5.35
CA PRO A 131 15.17 -13.04 -5.30
C PRO A 131 14.33 -11.77 -5.10
N PHE A 132 14.97 -10.63 -4.89
CA PHE A 132 14.27 -9.35 -4.84
C PHE A 132 15.12 -8.28 -5.50
N VAL A 133 14.59 -7.72 -6.58
CA VAL A 133 15.33 -6.79 -7.44
C VAL A 133 15.38 -5.41 -6.83
N CYS A 134 16.56 -5.00 -6.36
CA CYS A 134 16.84 -3.66 -5.87
C CYS A 134 16.74 -2.61 -6.98
N LYS A 135 16.20 -1.43 -6.64
CA LYS A 135 16.07 -0.27 -7.54
C LYS A 135 16.65 1.02 -6.94
N THR A 136 17.39 0.92 -5.82
CA THR A 136 17.97 2.06 -5.10
C THR A 136 18.76 3.00 -6.03
N VAL A 137 19.58 2.46 -6.93
CA VAL A 137 20.40 3.25 -7.87
C VAL A 137 19.52 4.02 -8.85
N SER A 138 18.59 3.33 -9.53
CA SER A 138 17.71 3.97 -10.53
C SER A 138 16.73 4.97 -9.90
N GLN A 139 16.47 4.84 -8.59
CA GLN A 139 15.66 5.77 -7.82
C GLN A 139 16.47 6.84 -7.05
N GLY A 140 17.78 6.92 -7.30
CA GLY A 140 18.65 7.98 -6.76
C GLY A 140 18.91 7.90 -5.27
N LEU A 141 18.98 6.68 -4.71
CA LEU A 141 19.45 6.39 -3.35
C LEU A 141 20.90 5.87 -3.30
N GLY A 142 21.52 5.67 -4.48
CA GLY A 142 22.84 5.06 -4.58
C GLY A 142 22.81 3.54 -4.50
N LEU A 143 23.99 2.94 -4.34
CA LEU A 143 24.12 1.48 -4.21
C LEU A 143 23.46 1.02 -2.90
N PRO A 144 22.75 -0.13 -2.91
CA PRO A 144 22.20 -0.66 -1.68
C PRO A 144 23.32 -1.14 -0.75
N LEU A 145 23.04 -1.19 0.54
CA LEU A 145 23.96 -1.59 1.59
C LEU A 145 24.28 -3.09 1.49
N VAL A 146 25.54 -3.43 1.74
CA VAL A 146 25.96 -4.83 1.89
C VAL A 146 25.32 -5.42 3.14
N ASP A 147 24.58 -6.50 2.99
CA ASP A 147 23.93 -7.22 4.10
C ASP A 147 24.32 -8.71 4.16
N ASN A 148 25.01 -9.24 3.15
CA ASN A 148 25.50 -10.61 3.15
C ASN A 148 26.74 -10.83 2.26
N GLN A 149 27.43 -11.94 2.52
CA GLN A 149 28.57 -12.46 1.73
C GLN A 149 28.23 -13.78 1.01
N ALA A 150 26.96 -14.17 1.01
CA ALA A 150 26.50 -15.48 0.56
C ALA A 150 26.04 -15.48 -0.91
N ALA A 151 26.35 -14.42 -1.67
CA ALA A 151 25.88 -14.23 -3.04
C ALA A 151 24.35 -14.19 -3.20
N ILE A 152 23.64 -13.66 -2.20
CA ILE A 152 22.18 -13.53 -2.22
C ILE A 152 21.80 -12.07 -2.53
N GLY A 153 21.04 -11.86 -3.60
CA GLY A 153 20.53 -10.54 -3.97
C GLY A 153 21.41 -9.78 -4.96
N MET A 154 21.35 -8.44 -4.92
CA MET A 154 22.10 -7.56 -5.81
C MET A 154 23.60 -7.62 -5.50
N PRO A 155 24.48 -7.87 -6.49
CA PRO A 155 25.92 -7.71 -6.29
C PRO A 155 26.26 -6.23 -6.11
N VAL A 156 27.05 -5.93 -5.08
CA VAL A 156 27.56 -4.58 -4.77
C VAL A 156 29.04 -4.65 -4.37
N PRO A 157 29.80 -3.55 -4.44
CA PRO A 157 31.20 -3.55 -3.99
C PRO A 157 31.30 -4.02 -2.53
N GLY A 158 32.06 -5.10 -2.31
CA GLY A 158 32.29 -5.67 -0.98
C GLY A 158 31.25 -6.68 -0.49
N GLY A 159 30.28 -7.10 -1.31
CA GLY A 159 29.35 -8.18 -0.96
C GLY A 159 28.07 -8.18 -1.79
N TRP A 160 26.94 -8.53 -1.15
CA TRP A 160 25.62 -8.55 -1.77
C TRP A 160 24.60 -7.86 -0.88
N SER A 161 23.53 -7.38 -1.52
CA SER A 161 22.36 -6.82 -0.86
C SER A 161 21.14 -7.64 -1.21
N LYS A 162 20.66 -8.44 -0.24
CA LYS A 162 19.38 -9.12 -0.36
C LYS A 162 18.24 -8.18 0.05
N ASP A 163 18.42 -7.34 1.05
CA ASP A 163 17.35 -6.52 1.62
C ASP A 163 17.14 -5.20 0.88
N CYS A 164 18.06 -4.84 -0.02
CA CYS A 164 18.00 -3.60 -0.81
C CYS A 164 17.91 -2.34 0.06
N SER A 165 18.38 -2.41 1.31
CA SER A 165 18.45 -1.27 2.21
C SER A 165 19.38 -0.20 1.64
N ALA A 166 19.06 1.07 1.84
CA ALA A 166 19.90 2.18 1.42
C ALA A 166 19.97 3.25 2.52
N THR A 167 21.04 4.05 2.49
CA THR A 167 21.17 5.22 3.34
C THR A 167 20.05 6.21 3.02
N THR A 168 19.31 6.61 4.05
CA THR A 168 18.30 7.67 3.92
C THR A 168 18.94 8.99 3.52
N ILE A 169 18.33 9.68 2.58
CA ILE A 169 18.75 11.01 2.13
C ILE A 169 17.63 12.03 2.31
N VAL A 170 18.03 13.29 2.43
CA VAL A 170 17.13 14.43 2.46
C VAL A 170 17.43 15.30 1.25
N GLU A 171 16.39 15.60 0.49
CA GLU A 171 16.44 16.44 -0.68
C GLU A 171 15.43 17.59 -0.50
N TYR A 172 15.70 18.73 -1.12
CA TYR A 172 14.73 19.81 -1.23
C TYR A 172 14.30 19.95 -2.68
N LEU A 173 12.99 20.09 -2.89
CA LEU A 173 12.41 20.36 -4.20
C LEU A 173 11.64 21.67 -4.12
N TYR A 174 11.44 22.31 -5.26
CA TYR A 174 10.54 23.45 -5.36
C TYR A 174 9.57 23.27 -6.52
N ARG A 175 8.39 23.87 -6.41
CA ARG A 175 7.43 23.92 -7.50
C ARG A 175 7.74 25.11 -8.40
N THR A 176 7.94 24.87 -9.69
CA THR A 176 8.14 25.91 -10.70
C THR A 176 6.83 26.65 -10.96
N THR A 177 6.91 27.89 -11.46
CA THR A 177 5.75 28.65 -11.97
C THR A 177 5.02 27.95 -13.13
N THR A 178 5.65 26.99 -13.80
CA THR A 178 5.05 26.12 -14.82
C THR A 178 4.36 24.88 -14.25
N GLY A 179 4.37 24.68 -12.92
CA GLY A 179 3.65 23.60 -12.26
C GLY A 179 4.38 22.26 -12.24
N SER A 180 5.71 22.22 -12.34
CA SER A 180 6.52 21.01 -12.14
C SER A 180 7.32 21.10 -10.85
N PHE A 181 7.67 19.97 -10.24
CA PHE A 181 8.67 19.94 -9.17
C PHE A 181 10.07 19.80 -9.77
N ALA A 182 11.03 20.55 -9.24
CA ALA A 182 12.44 20.49 -9.62
C ALA A 182 13.31 20.46 -8.36
N ALA A 183 14.52 19.90 -8.47
CA ALA A 183 15.49 19.92 -7.38
C ALA A 183 15.85 21.38 -7.03
N LEU A 184 15.86 21.69 -5.73
CA LEU A 184 16.31 22.99 -5.24
C LEU A 184 17.85 23.03 -5.28
N PRO A 185 18.47 23.94 -6.05
CA PRO A 185 19.92 24.05 -6.09
C PRO A 185 20.47 24.57 -4.77
N ALA A 186 21.74 24.26 -4.49
CA ALA A 186 22.47 24.92 -3.41
C ALA A 186 22.69 26.41 -3.77
N GLY A 187 22.52 27.31 -2.79
CA GLY A 187 22.72 28.76 -2.97
C GLY A 187 21.42 29.54 -3.12
N PRO A 188 21.40 30.63 -3.91
CA PRO A 188 20.24 31.49 -4.06
C PRO A 188 19.00 30.75 -4.59
N LEU A 189 17.83 31.13 -4.07
CA LEU A 189 16.56 30.59 -4.51
C LEU A 189 16.29 30.89 -6.00
N PRO A 190 15.86 29.89 -6.80
CA PRO A 190 15.48 30.11 -8.19
C PRO A 190 14.36 31.15 -8.35
N ALA A 191 14.51 32.05 -9.33
CA ALA A 191 13.53 33.11 -9.60
C ALA A 191 12.15 32.60 -10.05
N ASN A 192 12.07 31.35 -10.51
CA ASN A 192 10.83 30.72 -10.99
C ASN A 192 10.15 29.84 -9.93
N ILE A 193 10.44 30.01 -8.64
CA ILE A 193 9.68 29.36 -7.56
C ILE A 193 8.25 29.91 -7.56
N ALA A 194 7.28 29.01 -7.66
CA ALA A 194 5.88 29.33 -7.43
C ALA A 194 5.61 29.62 -5.96
N GLN A 195 4.58 30.42 -5.68
CA GLN A 195 4.05 30.59 -4.33
C GLN A 195 2.94 29.56 -4.09
N THR A 196 2.70 29.24 -2.82
CA THR A 196 1.53 28.47 -2.40
C THR A 196 0.91 29.07 -1.15
N THR A 197 -0.36 28.80 -0.92
CA THR A 197 -1.11 29.31 0.23
C THR A 197 -1.66 28.12 1.02
N THR A 198 -1.21 27.98 2.27
CA THR A 198 -1.62 26.89 3.16
C THR A 198 -3.09 27.01 3.53
N LEU A 199 -3.66 25.95 4.12
CA LEU A 199 -5.05 26.01 4.62
C LEU A 199 -5.26 27.08 5.69
N ASP A 200 -4.21 27.43 6.43
CA ASP A 200 -4.25 28.41 7.50
C ASP A 200 -4.02 29.85 6.97
N GLY A 201 -3.91 30.02 5.64
CA GLY A 201 -3.85 31.32 4.96
C GLY A 201 -2.44 31.86 4.74
N GLU A 202 -1.40 31.13 5.14
CA GLU A 202 -0.01 31.57 4.99
C GLU A 202 0.46 31.38 3.54
N THR A 203 1.00 32.44 2.94
CA THR A 203 1.58 32.39 1.59
C THR A 203 3.10 32.32 1.66
N VAL A 204 3.67 31.27 1.08
CA VAL A 204 5.11 30.96 1.16
C VAL A 204 5.66 30.51 -0.20
N PRO A 205 6.98 30.62 -0.44
CA PRO A 205 7.64 29.95 -1.56
C PRO A 205 7.35 28.45 -1.49
N TYR A 206 6.94 27.86 -2.60
CA TYR A 206 6.52 26.45 -2.61
C TYR A 206 7.75 25.53 -2.70
N ILE A 207 8.40 25.37 -1.56
CA ILE A 207 9.55 24.51 -1.32
C ILE A 207 9.11 23.35 -0.44
N VAL A 208 9.53 22.14 -0.77
CA VAL A 208 9.26 20.94 0.02
C VAL A 208 10.56 20.27 0.41
N ARG A 209 10.61 19.79 1.66
CA ARG A 209 11.65 18.87 2.14
C ARG A 209 11.14 17.45 1.89
N ARG A 210 11.96 16.63 1.23
CA ARG A 210 11.67 15.21 0.99
C ARG A 210 12.76 14.35 1.60
N GLU A 211 12.39 13.55 2.59
CA GLU A 211 13.17 12.41 3.01
C GLU A 211 12.86 11.21 2.11
N LYS A 212 13.89 10.47 1.72
CA LYS A 212 13.79 9.27 0.89
C LYS A 212 14.72 8.20 1.45
N GLY A 213 14.21 7.00 1.66
CA GLY A 213 14.97 5.89 2.24
C GLY A 213 14.32 4.55 1.94
N THR A 214 14.70 3.51 2.70
CA THR A 214 14.15 2.16 2.54
C THR A 214 13.55 1.62 3.83
N ILE A 215 12.34 1.08 3.76
CA ILE A 215 11.59 0.44 4.86
C ILE A 215 10.91 -0.81 4.29
N ASN A 216 11.00 -1.93 5.02
CA ASN A 216 10.49 -3.23 4.58
C ASN A 216 10.99 -3.63 3.18
N ARG A 217 12.26 -3.30 2.87
CA ARG A 217 12.92 -3.45 1.55
C ARG A 217 12.35 -2.56 0.43
N PHE A 218 11.29 -1.80 0.66
CA PHE A 218 10.69 -0.84 -0.28
C PHE A 218 11.23 0.57 -0.09
N ILE A 219 11.13 1.40 -1.13
CA ILE A 219 11.53 2.81 -1.06
C ILE A 219 10.36 3.62 -0.51
N TYR A 220 10.60 4.38 0.55
CA TYR A 220 9.63 5.33 1.08
C TYR A 220 10.05 6.77 0.79
N THR A 221 9.07 7.66 0.81
CA THR A 221 9.30 9.11 0.87
C THR A 221 8.39 9.76 1.90
N ILE A 222 8.94 10.75 2.60
CA ILE A 222 8.19 11.66 3.46
C ILE A 222 8.42 13.07 2.92
N THR A 223 7.35 13.71 2.44
CA THR A 223 7.41 15.05 1.86
C THR A 223 6.57 16.03 2.68
N ILE A 224 7.17 17.14 3.08
CA ILE A 224 6.48 18.23 3.79
C ILE A 224 6.80 19.58 3.16
N LEU A 225 5.87 20.53 3.25
CA LEU A 225 6.16 21.94 2.97
C LEU A 225 7.20 22.44 3.97
N ALA A 226 8.23 23.15 3.50
CA ALA A 226 9.35 23.57 4.33
C ALA A 226 9.80 24.99 3.96
N PRO A 227 10.29 25.78 4.92
CA PRO A 227 11.00 27.01 4.61
C PRO A 227 12.30 26.70 3.83
N PRO A 228 12.94 27.74 3.25
CA PRO A 228 14.25 27.58 2.64
C PRO A 228 15.24 26.85 3.58
N PRO A 229 16.07 25.93 3.06
CA PRO A 229 16.94 25.11 3.89
C PRO A 229 17.86 25.98 4.78
N SER A 230 17.85 25.71 6.08
CA SER A 230 18.70 26.39 7.07
C SER A 230 19.99 25.63 7.40
N GLY A 231 20.15 24.41 6.88
CA GLY A 231 21.28 23.51 7.19
C GLY A 231 21.09 22.63 8.42
N ALA A 232 19.96 22.73 9.12
CA ALA A 232 19.61 21.84 10.22
C ALA A 232 19.30 20.41 9.73
N ALA A 233 19.71 19.40 10.50
CA ALA A 233 19.43 17.99 10.20
C ALA A 233 17.95 17.63 10.48
N ALA A 234 17.42 18.13 11.60
CA ALA A 234 16.03 17.93 11.99
C ALA A 234 15.07 18.63 11.00
N PRO A 235 13.90 18.03 10.69
CA PRO A 235 12.92 18.67 9.83
C PRO A 235 12.34 19.92 10.50
N ASP A 236 12.21 21.00 9.73
CA ASP A 236 11.42 22.16 10.14
C ASP A 236 9.95 21.89 9.80
N THR A 237 9.13 21.73 10.85
CA THR A 237 7.70 21.44 10.74
C THR A 237 6.82 22.67 10.91
N SER A 238 7.38 23.89 10.89
CA SER A 238 6.63 25.13 11.11
C SER A 238 5.51 25.39 10.09
N LEU A 239 5.66 24.88 8.87
CA LEU A 239 4.67 24.99 7.79
C LEU A 239 3.76 23.76 7.66
N TRP A 240 3.90 22.77 8.55
CA TRP A 240 3.04 21.60 8.59
C TRP A 240 1.80 21.87 9.45
N ASN A 241 0.62 21.64 8.87
CA ASN A 241 -0.66 21.89 9.54
C ASN A 241 -1.11 20.75 10.49
N GLY A 242 -0.20 19.84 10.85
CA GLY A 242 -0.48 18.69 11.71
C GLY A 242 -1.24 17.54 11.04
N ARG A 243 -1.54 17.59 9.73
CA ARG A 243 -2.33 16.55 9.04
C ARG A 243 -1.48 15.75 8.07
N LEU A 244 -1.76 14.46 7.97
CA LEU A 244 -1.01 13.53 7.12
C LEU A 244 -1.88 12.96 6.00
N ILE A 245 -1.32 12.89 4.80
CA ILE A 245 -1.86 12.11 3.68
C ILE A 245 -0.97 10.89 3.49
N TYR A 246 -1.57 9.70 3.55
CA TYR A 246 -0.93 8.49 3.03
C TYR A 246 -1.36 8.29 1.59
N SER A 247 -0.40 8.41 0.67
CA SER A 247 -0.64 8.32 -0.76
C SER A 247 -0.40 6.89 -1.26
N PHE A 248 -1.45 6.26 -1.80
CA PHE A 248 -1.44 4.89 -2.32
C PHE A 248 -1.57 4.89 -3.84
N SER A 249 -0.68 4.15 -4.54
CA SER A 249 -0.73 4.02 -6.00
C SER A 249 -1.40 2.71 -6.43
N GLY A 250 -2.09 2.78 -7.58
CA GLY A 250 -2.66 1.62 -8.26
C GLY A 250 -1.70 0.87 -9.19
N GLY A 251 -2.28 0.08 -10.09
CA GLY A 251 -1.61 -0.88 -10.99
C GLY A 251 -1.65 -2.31 -10.46
N VAL A 252 -1.05 -3.27 -11.17
CA VAL A 252 -1.00 -4.68 -10.75
C VAL A 252 0.37 -5.26 -11.09
N ALA A 253 1.02 -5.90 -10.12
CA ALA A 253 2.28 -6.64 -10.31
C ALA A 253 2.41 -7.74 -9.25
N ILE A 254 3.44 -8.58 -9.37
CA ILE A 254 3.60 -9.84 -8.64
C ILE A 254 4.80 -9.83 -7.67
N GLY A 255 5.38 -8.67 -7.39
CA GLY A 255 6.46 -8.52 -6.40
C GLY A 255 7.85 -8.87 -6.94
N TYR A 256 8.70 -9.42 -6.07
CA TYR A 256 10.12 -9.72 -6.30
C TYR A 256 10.95 -8.50 -6.74
N GLN A 257 10.50 -7.30 -6.43
CA GLN A 257 11.19 -6.05 -6.75
C GLN A 257 10.89 -4.95 -5.72
N GLN A 258 11.85 -4.05 -5.56
CA GLN A 258 11.73 -2.88 -4.68
C GLN A 258 10.74 -1.82 -5.19
N GLY A 259 10.35 -1.88 -6.47
CA GLY A 259 9.43 -0.93 -7.08
C GLY A 259 10.04 0.43 -7.40
N THR A 260 9.25 1.30 -8.02
CA THR A 260 9.66 2.65 -8.43
C THR A 260 8.68 3.69 -7.93
N LEU A 261 9.17 4.91 -7.68
CA LEU A 261 8.31 6.03 -7.32
C LEU A 261 7.31 6.29 -8.44
N SER A 262 6.06 6.62 -8.07
CA SER A 262 5.06 7.07 -9.04
C SER A 262 5.44 8.43 -9.62
N GLY A 263 4.86 8.78 -10.77
CA GLY A 263 5.13 10.06 -11.45
C GLY A 263 4.69 11.31 -10.67
N GLY A 264 3.95 11.18 -9.57
CA GLY A 264 3.47 12.33 -8.81
C GLY A 264 2.80 12.05 -7.46
N ASP A 265 2.42 10.81 -7.14
CA ASP A 265 1.64 10.53 -5.92
C ASP A 265 2.43 10.82 -4.63
N HIS A 266 3.75 10.67 -4.67
CA HIS A 266 4.67 11.02 -3.57
C HIS A 266 4.93 12.54 -3.42
N LEU A 267 4.48 13.34 -4.41
CA LEU A 267 4.52 14.80 -4.44
C LEU A 267 3.10 15.37 -4.64
N TYR A 268 2.11 14.79 -3.96
CA TYR A 268 0.70 15.12 -4.15
C TYR A 268 0.41 16.61 -3.88
N ASN A 269 0.38 17.40 -4.96
CA ASN A 269 0.34 18.86 -4.93
C ASN A 269 -0.86 19.39 -4.13
N ASN A 270 -2.04 18.81 -4.30
CA ASN A 270 -3.26 19.30 -3.64
C ASN A 270 -3.21 19.16 -2.11
N GLY A 271 -2.35 18.29 -1.59
CA GLY A 271 -2.05 18.17 -0.16
C GLY A 271 -0.92 19.10 0.26
N LEU A 272 0.23 18.99 -0.40
CA LEU A 272 1.44 19.75 -0.05
C LEU A 272 1.22 21.26 -0.10
N SER A 273 0.47 21.77 -1.09
CA SER A 273 0.17 23.21 -1.23
C SER A 273 -0.63 23.76 -0.05
N LYS A 274 -1.35 22.87 0.64
CA LYS A 274 -2.25 23.15 1.76
C LYS A 274 -1.59 22.93 3.13
N GLY A 275 -0.30 22.58 3.16
CA GLY A 275 0.45 22.32 4.39
C GLY A 275 0.29 20.91 4.95
N TYR A 276 -0.28 19.95 4.20
CA TYR A 276 -0.26 18.54 4.63
C TYR A 276 1.14 17.96 4.46
N ALA A 277 1.49 17.03 5.34
CA ALA A 277 2.56 16.08 5.05
C ALA A 277 2.03 14.98 4.11
N VAL A 278 2.90 14.46 3.24
CA VAL A 278 2.60 13.32 2.37
C VAL A 278 3.61 12.21 2.60
N VAL A 279 3.12 11.03 2.98
CA VAL A 279 3.91 9.80 3.03
C VAL A 279 3.54 8.88 1.87
N TYR A 280 4.53 8.16 1.37
CA TYR A 280 4.40 7.26 0.22
C TYR A 280 5.44 6.14 0.32
N SER A 281 5.09 4.95 -0.16
CA SER A 281 6.03 3.83 -0.30
C SER A 281 5.79 3.08 -1.60
N THR A 282 6.87 2.59 -2.23
CA THR A 282 6.78 1.71 -3.40
C THR A 282 6.18 0.34 -3.06
N GLY A 283 6.19 -0.08 -1.79
CA GLY A 283 5.45 -1.24 -1.28
C GLY A 283 3.96 -0.96 -1.04
N ASN A 284 3.54 0.29 -1.18
CA ASN A 284 2.13 0.70 -1.17
C ASN A 284 1.66 1.16 -2.56
N ARG A 285 2.35 0.65 -3.58
CA ARG A 285 1.98 0.75 -4.98
C ARG A 285 1.68 -0.65 -5.50
N THR A 286 0.44 -0.90 -5.88
CA THR A 286 0.04 -2.24 -6.32
C THR A 286 0.64 -2.65 -7.69
N ASN A 287 1.24 -1.69 -8.41
CA ASN A 287 2.10 -1.95 -9.56
C ASN A 287 3.52 -2.45 -9.20
N THR A 288 3.81 -2.67 -7.91
CA THR A 288 5.05 -3.30 -7.43
C THR A 288 4.79 -4.76 -7.06
N HIS A 289 3.76 -5.00 -6.25
CA HIS A 289 3.23 -6.30 -5.86
C HIS A 289 1.74 -6.15 -5.54
N TYR A 290 1.01 -7.26 -5.41
CA TYR A 290 -0.39 -7.25 -5.01
C TYR A 290 -0.64 -7.92 -3.65
N ASN A 291 0.42 -8.28 -2.94
CA ASN A 291 0.35 -8.74 -1.57
C ASN A 291 -0.05 -7.61 -0.59
N LEU A 292 -1.34 -7.49 -0.28
CA LEU A 292 -1.87 -6.46 0.61
C LEU A 292 -1.50 -6.69 2.09
N GLN A 293 -1.12 -7.91 2.50
CA GLN A 293 -0.60 -8.13 3.85
C GLN A 293 0.79 -7.49 3.99
N LEU A 294 1.68 -7.71 3.02
CA LEU A 294 2.98 -7.05 2.94
C LEU A 294 2.85 -5.53 2.80
N GLY A 295 1.87 -5.07 2.01
CA GLY A 295 1.59 -3.65 1.86
C GLY A 295 1.09 -3.00 3.17
N GLY A 296 0.23 -3.68 3.93
CA GLY A 296 -0.25 -3.20 5.24
C GLY A 296 0.89 -3.08 6.26
N GLU A 297 1.78 -4.07 6.31
CA GLU A 297 3.01 -4.02 7.12
C GLU A 297 3.89 -2.84 6.75
N THR A 298 4.15 -2.65 5.45
CA THR A 298 4.93 -1.52 4.93
C THR A 298 4.29 -0.18 5.29
N ALA A 299 2.97 -0.10 5.30
CA ALA A 299 2.25 1.12 5.65
C ALA A 299 2.34 1.47 7.15
N ILE A 300 2.32 0.47 8.03
CA ILE A 300 2.55 0.66 9.46
C ILE A 300 3.95 1.22 9.67
N MET A 301 4.97 0.55 9.12
CA MET A 301 6.37 0.94 9.30
C MET A 301 6.68 2.33 8.69
N THR A 302 6.08 2.66 7.54
CA THR A 302 6.27 3.98 6.91
C THR A 302 5.62 5.10 7.74
N LYS A 303 4.44 4.84 8.33
CA LYS A 303 3.77 5.81 9.21
C LYS A 303 4.49 5.95 10.55
N GLU A 304 5.00 4.85 11.09
CA GLU A 304 5.85 4.83 12.29
C GLU A 304 7.05 5.77 12.11
N ARG A 305 7.82 5.58 11.03
CA ARG A 305 8.94 6.45 10.67
C ARG A 305 8.56 7.93 10.57
N PHE A 306 7.37 8.24 10.03
CA PHE A 306 6.87 9.61 9.99
C PHE A 306 6.65 10.17 11.39
N ILE A 307 5.99 9.41 12.26
CA ILE A 307 5.67 9.87 13.61
C ILE A 307 6.93 10.11 14.43
N GLU A 308 7.93 9.24 14.34
CA GLU A 308 9.21 9.37 15.04
C GLU A 308 10.04 10.56 14.54
N GLY A 309 10.02 10.82 13.23
CA GLY A 309 10.81 11.89 12.62
C GLY A 309 10.17 13.27 12.65
N TYR A 310 8.84 13.35 12.65
CA TYR A 310 8.09 14.59 12.36
C TYR A 310 6.99 14.89 13.38
N GLY A 311 6.53 13.89 14.12
CA GLY A 311 5.48 14.04 15.14
C GLY A 311 4.15 13.38 14.78
N VAL A 312 3.29 13.28 15.79
CA VAL A 312 1.99 12.60 15.69
C VAL A 312 1.00 13.45 14.89
N PRO A 313 0.43 12.95 13.78
CA PRO A 313 -0.58 13.69 13.03
C PRO A 313 -1.91 13.75 13.80
N THR A 314 -2.65 14.84 13.59
CA THR A 314 -4.03 14.97 14.09
C THR A 314 -4.95 13.91 13.46
N TYR A 315 -4.72 13.61 12.18
CA TYR A 315 -5.32 12.48 11.48
C TYR A 315 -4.48 12.13 10.24
N THR A 316 -4.65 10.89 9.78
CA THR A 316 -4.11 10.37 8.52
C THR A 316 -5.24 10.05 7.56
N VAL A 317 -5.26 10.69 6.40
CA VAL A 317 -6.20 10.37 5.31
C VAL A 317 -5.49 9.58 4.21
N GLY A 318 -6.07 8.45 3.83
CA GLY A 318 -5.65 7.67 2.67
C GLY A 318 -6.18 8.30 1.39
N ILE A 319 -5.38 8.30 0.32
CA ILE A 319 -5.83 8.64 -1.02
C ILE A 319 -5.20 7.70 -2.04
N GLY A 320 -5.98 7.26 -3.03
CA GLY A 320 -5.47 6.36 -4.05
C GLY A 320 -6.57 5.85 -4.98
N GLY A 321 -6.18 5.59 -6.23
CA GLY A 321 -7.08 5.09 -7.27
C GLY A 321 -6.80 3.64 -7.66
N SER A 322 -7.81 2.92 -8.14
CA SER A 322 -7.68 1.52 -8.58
C SER A 322 -7.09 0.63 -7.46
N GLY A 323 -5.93 0.01 -7.65
CA GLY A 323 -5.27 -0.74 -6.57
C GLY A 323 -4.89 0.11 -5.34
N GLY A 324 -4.70 1.43 -5.49
CA GLY A 324 -4.53 2.35 -4.36
C GLY A 324 -5.82 2.59 -3.57
N ALA A 325 -6.99 2.37 -4.19
CA ALA A 325 -8.28 2.48 -3.51
C ALA A 325 -8.51 1.30 -2.58
N ILE A 326 -8.27 0.08 -3.08
CA ILE A 326 -8.56 -1.14 -2.31
C ILE A 326 -7.65 -1.30 -1.10
N GLN A 327 -6.41 -0.79 -1.18
CA GLN A 327 -5.46 -0.78 -0.07
C GLN A 327 -6.09 -0.10 1.15
N GLN A 328 -6.81 1.00 0.95
CA GLN A 328 -7.45 1.73 2.02
C GLN A 328 -8.59 0.94 2.69
N TYR A 329 -9.36 0.17 1.93
CA TYR A 329 -10.40 -0.72 2.49
C TYR A 329 -9.78 -1.84 3.31
N VAL A 330 -8.81 -2.55 2.75
CA VAL A 330 -8.16 -3.69 3.40
C VAL A 330 -7.39 -3.24 4.64
N TYR A 331 -6.67 -2.12 4.57
CA TYR A 331 -5.93 -1.58 5.70
C TYR A 331 -6.85 -0.99 6.76
N GLY A 332 -7.94 -0.33 6.35
CA GLY A 332 -8.97 0.15 7.28
C GLY A 332 -9.67 -1.00 8.03
N GLN A 333 -9.87 -2.14 7.36
CA GLN A 333 -10.42 -3.35 7.96
C GLN A 333 -9.43 -4.03 8.91
N ASN A 334 -8.21 -4.32 8.43
CA ASN A 334 -7.26 -5.19 9.13
C ASN A 334 -6.36 -4.46 10.13
N HIS A 335 -6.20 -3.15 9.98
CA HIS A 335 -5.30 -2.31 10.79
C HIS A 335 -6.03 -1.04 11.26
N LYS A 336 -7.26 -1.23 11.75
CA LYS A 336 -8.18 -0.16 12.14
C LYS A 336 -7.53 0.81 13.15
N GLY A 337 -7.51 2.09 12.80
CA GLY A 337 -6.93 3.15 13.64
C GLY A 337 -5.41 3.16 13.72
N VAL A 338 -4.72 2.20 13.08
CA VAL A 338 -3.25 2.16 13.04
C VAL A 338 -2.75 2.98 11.85
N ILE A 339 -3.25 2.71 10.64
CA ILE A 339 -2.76 3.36 9.42
C ILE A 339 -3.60 4.60 9.08
N LEU A 340 -4.93 4.46 9.00
CA LEU A 340 -5.83 5.49 8.47
C LEU A 340 -6.95 5.87 9.45
N ASP A 341 -7.29 7.15 9.47
CA ASP A 341 -8.46 7.72 10.14
C ASP A 341 -9.60 8.02 9.16
N ALA A 342 -9.24 8.30 7.90
CA ALA A 342 -10.16 8.53 6.79
C ALA A 342 -9.60 7.95 5.49
N ALA A 343 -10.47 7.69 4.50
CA ALA A 343 -10.10 7.15 3.21
C ALA A 343 -10.81 7.91 2.08
N ILE A 344 -10.09 8.15 0.98
CA ILE A 344 -10.60 8.68 -0.29
C ILE A 344 -10.24 7.67 -1.39
N PRO A 345 -10.98 6.55 -1.47
CA PRO A 345 -10.80 5.55 -2.52
C PRO A 345 -11.40 6.06 -3.83
N VAL A 346 -10.64 5.98 -4.93
CA VAL A 346 -11.07 6.45 -6.27
C VAL A 346 -11.10 5.27 -7.25
N TYR A 347 -12.15 5.15 -8.07
CA TYR A 347 -12.30 4.04 -9.03
C TYR A 347 -12.10 2.65 -8.36
N SER A 348 -12.82 2.42 -7.27
CA SER A 348 -12.57 1.29 -6.37
C SER A 348 -13.32 0.01 -6.75
N TYR A 349 -12.82 -1.11 -6.25
CA TYR A 349 -13.47 -2.44 -6.21
C TYR A 349 -13.17 -3.08 -4.84
N PRO A 350 -13.82 -4.18 -4.43
CA PRO A 350 -13.70 -4.67 -3.04
C PRO A 350 -12.30 -5.22 -2.70
N ASP A 351 -11.78 -6.16 -3.49
CA ASP A 351 -10.50 -6.83 -3.28
C ASP A 351 -10.10 -7.66 -4.53
N MET A 352 -8.89 -8.24 -4.57
CA MET A 352 -8.47 -9.06 -5.72
C MET A 352 -8.97 -10.51 -5.71
N VAL A 353 -9.26 -11.08 -4.55
CA VAL A 353 -9.75 -12.46 -4.46
C VAL A 353 -11.11 -12.55 -5.15
N THR A 354 -12.01 -11.61 -4.87
CA THR A 354 -13.32 -11.55 -5.55
C THR A 354 -13.21 -11.03 -6.98
N GLN A 355 -12.30 -10.10 -7.27
CA GLN A 355 -12.13 -9.55 -8.61
C GLN A 355 -11.57 -10.59 -9.60
N THR A 356 -10.63 -11.44 -9.17
CA THR A 356 -9.99 -12.43 -10.05
C THR A 356 -10.95 -13.51 -10.54
N ILE A 357 -12.05 -13.77 -9.84
CA ILE A 357 -13.06 -14.78 -10.23
C ILE A 357 -13.60 -14.49 -11.63
N ALA A 358 -14.33 -13.39 -11.80
CA ALA A 358 -14.94 -13.05 -13.09
C ALA A 358 -13.92 -12.59 -14.13
N VAL A 359 -12.82 -11.97 -13.70
CA VAL A 359 -11.76 -11.50 -14.61
C VAL A 359 -10.96 -12.67 -15.20
N GLY A 360 -10.79 -13.76 -14.45
CA GLY A 360 -10.13 -14.97 -14.94
C GLY A 360 -10.86 -15.58 -16.15
N ASP A 361 -12.16 -15.38 -16.26
CA ASP A 361 -12.98 -15.86 -17.38
C ASP A 361 -12.82 -15.03 -18.65
N CYS A 362 -12.36 -13.77 -18.56
CA CYS A 362 -12.32 -12.83 -19.68
C CYS A 362 -11.58 -13.41 -20.90
N GLU A 363 -10.35 -13.90 -20.74
CA GLU A 363 -9.56 -14.38 -21.89
C GLU A 363 -10.14 -15.69 -22.47
N LEU A 364 -10.80 -16.52 -21.66
CA LEU A 364 -11.46 -17.74 -22.11
C LEU A 364 -12.67 -17.42 -23.00
N LEU A 365 -13.50 -16.46 -22.56
CA LEU A 365 -14.69 -16.03 -23.28
C LEU A 365 -14.33 -15.23 -24.53
N GLU A 366 -13.33 -14.36 -24.45
CA GLU A 366 -12.81 -13.63 -25.61
C GLU A 366 -12.23 -14.61 -26.65
N TYR A 367 -11.44 -15.61 -26.24
CA TYR A 367 -10.95 -16.65 -27.14
C TYR A 367 -12.09 -17.44 -27.80
N TYR A 368 -13.14 -17.77 -27.04
CA TYR A 368 -14.33 -18.40 -27.61
C TYR A 368 -14.94 -17.52 -28.72
N MET A 369 -15.17 -16.24 -28.46
CA MET A 369 -15.82 -15.33 -29.41
C MET A 369 -14.95 -14.98 -30.62
N ASP A 370 -13.64 -14.83 -30.42
CA ASP A 370 -12.71 -14.41 -31.47
C ASP A 370 -12.24 -15.59 -32.33
N VAL A 371 -12.03 -16.76 -31.73
CA VAL A 371 -11.41 -17.92 -32.40
C VAL A 371 -12.39 -19.06 -32.58
N THR A 372 -12.98 -19.57 -31.49
CA THR A 372 -13.80 -20.80 -31.55
C THR A 372 -15.11 -20.57 -32.32
N ALA A 373 -15.74 -19.44 -32.08
CA ALA A 373 -16.97 -18.97 -32.73
C ALA A 373 -16.71 -17.78 -33.65
N GLY A 374 -15.45 -17.53 -34.07
CA GLY A 374 -15.07 -16.33 -34.83
C GLY A 374 -15.74 -16.14 -36.19
N ALA A 375 -16.35 -17.21 -36.72
CA ALA A 375 -17.17 -17.19 -37.93
C ALA A 375 -18.62 -16.73 -37.69
N ASP A 376 -19.09 -16.70 -36.44
CA ASP A 376 -20.42 -16.18 -36.09
C ASP A 376 -20.40 -14.64 -36.09
N PRO A 377 -21.11 -13.98 -37.02
CA PRO A 377 -21.13 -12.52 -37.12
C PRO A 377 -21.70 -11.83 -35.88
N LYS A 378 -22.42 -12.55 -35.02
CA LYS A 378 -22.95 -12.04 -33.74
C LYS A 378 -21.86 -11.42 -32.88
N TRP A 379 -20.68 -12.02 -32.83
CA TRP A 379 -19.58 -11.58 -31.96
C TRP A 379 -18.78 -10.39 -32.53
N ARG A 380 -19.07 -9.99 -33.78
CA ARG A 380 -18.56 -8.74 -34.37
C ARG A 380 -19.30 -7.50 -33.87
N THR A 381 -20.50 -7.70 -33.32
CA THR A 381 -21.21 -6.65 -32.56
C THR A 381 -20.75 -6.73 -31.11
N TRP A 382 -19.85 -5.82 -30.70
CA TRP A 382 -19.22 -5.82 -29.39
C TRP A 382 -20.21 -5.78 -28.23
N THR A 383 -21.33 -5.07 -28.37
CA THR A 383 -22.38 -5.06 -27.34
C THR A 383 -23.01 -6.44 -27.09
N ASN A 384 -22.91 -7.39 -28.03
CA ASN A 384 -23.38 -8.76 -27.81
C ASN A 384 -22.46 -9.55 -26.86
N ARG A 385 -21.19 -9.16 -26.71
CA ARG A 385 -20.24 -9.84 -25.80
C ARG A 385 -20.66 -9.74 -24.33
N THR A 386 -21.42 -8.70 -23.99
CA THR A 386 -22.06 -8.53 -22.66
C THR A 386 -22.93 -9.73 -22.26
N TRP A 387 -23.45 -10.50 -23.23
CA TRP A 387 -24.23 -11.70 -22.98
C TRP A 387 -23.44 -12.83 -22.34
N LEU A 388 -22.12 -12.87 -22.56
CA LEU A 388 -21.23 -13.90 -22.02
C LEU A 388 -20.36 -13.36 -20.89
N GLU A 389 -19.71 -12.21 -21.10
CA GLU A 389 -18.77 -11.63 -20.14
C GLU A 389 -19.45 -11.00 -18.93
N GLY A 390 -20.68 -10.49 -19.10
CA GLY A 390 -21.37 -9.70 -18.07
C GLY A 390 -20.78 -8.31 -17.81
N PHE A 391 -19.68 -7.95 -18.46
CA PHE A 391 -19.05 -6.64 -18.40
C PHE A 391 -19.62 -5.65 -19.41
N ALA A 392 -19.33 -4.35 -19.22
CA ALA A 392 -19.71 -3.33 -20.18
C ALA A 392 -18.94 -3.53 -21.50
N ALA A 393 -19.61 -3.23 -22.62
CA ALA A 393 -19.01 -3.25 -23.94
C ALA A 393 -19.53 -2.08 -24.78
N SER A 394 -18.75 -1.68 -25.77
CA SER A 394 -19.08 -0.57 -26.66
C SER A 394 -18.65 -0.89 -28.08
N ASN A 395 -19.53 -0.62 -29.04
CA ASN A 395 -19.24 -0.73 -30.47
C ASN A 395 -18.37 0.43 -30.99
N THR A 396 -18.13 1.48 -30.18
CA THR A 396 -17.48 2.72 -30.63
C THR A 396 -16.21 3.06 -29.86
N VAL A 397 -16.02 2.52 -28.66
CA VAL A 397 -14.75 2.67 -27.92
C VAL A 397 -13.65 1.98 -28.70
N ILE A 398 -12.53 2.67 -28.90
CA ILE A 398 -11.40 2.13 -29.65
C ILE A 398 -10.76 0.99 -28.86
N ASN A 399 -10.70 -0.18 -29.48
CA ASN A 399 -10.00 -1.34 -28.96
C ASN A 399 -8.51 -0.99 -28.77
N PRO A 400 -7.96 -1.09 -27.54
CA PRO A 400 -6.56 -0.75 -27.30
C PRO A 400 -5.59 -1.66 -28.03
N VAL A 401 -5.99 -2.90 -28.34
CA VAL A 401 -5.19 -3.91 -29.05
C VAL A 401 -5.41 -3.81 -30.56
N LEU A 402 -6.65 -3.90 -31.02
CA LEU A 402 -6.96 -3.92 -32.47
C LEU A 402 -6.88 -2.54 -33.13
N ARG A 403 -6.88 -1.45 -32.34
CA ARG A 403 -6.89 -0.05 -32.82
C ARG A 403 -8.10 0.32 -33.70
N THR A 404 -9.18 -0.43 -33.60
CA THR A 404 -10.45 -0.23 -34.32
C THR A 404 -11.62 -0.03 -33.34
N PRO A 405 -12.75 0.57 -33.77
CA PRO A 405 -13.93 0.70 -32.90
C PRO A 405 -14.47 -0.66 -32.47
N GLY A 406 -14.78 -0.78 -31.18
CA GLY A 406 -15.31 -2.00 -30.58
C GLY A 406 -14.44 -2.57 -29.46
N SER A 407 -14.94 -2.58 -28.22
CA SER A 407 -14.19 -3.12 -27.08
C SER A 407 -15.12 -3.53 -25.92
N THR A 408 -14.58 -4.32 -25.00
CA THR A 408 -15.19 -4.74 -23.73
C THR A 408 -14.35 -4.27 -22.55
N GLU A 409 -14.88 -4.28 -21.32
CA GLU A 409 -14.03 -4.08 -20.13
C GLU A 409 -13.03 -5.21 -19.93
N CYS A 410 -13.34 -6.44 -20.38
CA CYS A 410 -12.37 -7.53 -20.41
C CYS A 410 -11.12 -7.13 -21.21
N ILE A 411 -11.28 -6.44 -22.35
CA ILE A 411 -10.15 -5.94 -23.13
C ILE A 411 -9.54 -4.67 -22.53
N ASN A 412 -10.36 -3.67 -22.21
CA ASN A 412 -9.88 -2.35 -21.81
C ASN A 412 -9.18 -2.37 -20.45
N GLY A 413 -9.71 -3.16 -19.51
CA GLY A 413 -9.26 -3.17 -18.13
C GLY A 413 -8.37 -4.35 -17.78
N TRP A 414 -8.54 -5.51 -18.42
CA TRP A 414 -8.01 -6.78 -17.92
C TRP A 414 -7.10 -7.54 -18.87
N ARG A 415 -7.15 -7.27 -20.18
CA ARG A 415 -6.29 -7.94 -21.14
C ARG A 415 -4.81 -7.69 -20.82
N GLY A 416 -4.07 -8.79 -20.66
CA GLY A 416 -2.68 -8.78 -20.19
C GLY A 416 -2.51 -8.84 -18.66
N LEU A 417 -3.48 -8.34 -17.88
CA LEU A 417 -3.48 -8.52 -16.42
C LEU A 417 -3.92 -9.93 -16.01
N THR A 418 -4.84 -10.54 -16.76
CA THR A 418 -5.24 -11.93 -16.50
C THR A 418 -4.06 -12.91 -16.62
N PRO A 419 -3.28 -12.94 -17.72
CA PRO A 419 -2.08 -13.79 -17.76
C PRO A 419 -1.03 -13.37 -16.73
N LEU A 420 -0.89 -12.10 -16.37
CA LEU A 420 0.00 -11.67 -15.28
C LEU A 420 -0.39 -12.28 -13.93
N ALA A 421 -1.69 -12.40 -13.66
CA ALA A 421 -2.17 -12.97 -12.41
C ALA A 421 -2.12 -14.52 -12.43
N MET A 422 -2.39 -15.15 -13.57
CA MET A 422 -2.63 -16.60 -13.69
C MET A 422 -1.41 -17.41 -14.19
N ASN A 423 -0.56 -16.82 -15.03
CA ASN A 423 0.50 -17.54 -15.73
C ASN A 423 1.88 -17.26 -15.09
N PRO A 424 2.52 -18.27 -14.46
CA PRO A 424 3.78 -18.09 -13.72
C PRO A 424 4.96 -17.65 -14.59
N LEU A 425 4.83 -17.67 -15.91
CA LEU A 425 5.87 -17.32 -16.87
C LEU A 425 5.69 -15.90 -17.45
N PHE A 426 4.64 -15.17 -17.07
CA PHE A 426 4.30 -13.89 -17.72
C PHE A 426 4.94 -12.66 -17.06
N GLY A 427 5.30 -12.73 -15.78
CA GLY A 427 5.76 -11.58 -15.01
C GLY A 427 7.24 -11.22 -15.18
N THR A 428 7.60 -10.06 -14.62
CA THR A 428 8.97 -9.53 -14.62
C THR A 428 9.22 -8.59 -13.43
N ALA A 429 10.48 -8.46 -13.03
CA ALA A 429 10.95 -7.45 -12.06
C ALA A 429 11.53 -6.18 -12.73
N GLY A 430 11.36 -6.02 -14.04
CA GLY A 430 11.91 -4.89 -14.81
C GLY A 430 13.35 -5.12 -15.27
N SER A 431 13.94 -4.11 -15.92
CA SER A 431 15.25 -4.22 -16.56
C SER A 431 16.39 -4.46 -15.56
N GLU A 432 16.24 -4.01 -14.31
CA GLU A 432 17.21 -4.25 -13.25
C GLU A 432 17.36 -5.74 -12.90
N ALA A 433 16.40 -6.60 -13.27
CA ALA A 433 16.54 -8.06 -13.12
C ALA A 433 17.75 -8.63 -13.89
N SER A 434 18.22 -7.94 -14.93
CA SER A 434 19.36 -8.37 -15.75
C SER A 434 20.70 -8.44 -15.02
N VAL A 435 20.82 -7.79 -13.84
CA VAL A 435 22.04 -7.87 -13.02
C VAL A 435 22.09 -9.13 -12.13
N TYR A 436 21.00 -9.88 -12.06
CA TYR A 436 20.87 -11.10 -11.27
C TYR A 436 21.20 -12.32 -12.13
N ASN A 437 21.52 -13.44 -11.48
CA ASN A 437 21.69 -14.71 -12.18
C ASN A 437 20.38 -15.08 -12.92
N PRO A 438 20.40 -15.27 -14.26
CA PRO A 438 19.20 -15.61 -15.01
C PRO A 438 18.47 -16.86 -14.51
N ALA A 439 19.21 -17.87 -14.03
CA ALA A 439 18.61 -19.09 -13.49
C ALA A 439 17.84 -18.83 -12.19
N VAL A 440 18.28 -17.87 -11.38
CA VAL A 440 17.58 -17.47 -10.14
C VAL A 440 16.29 -16.72 -10.48
N MET A 441 16.33 -15.82 -11.48
CA MET A 441 15.14 -15.10 -11.93
C MET A 441 14.15 -16.02 -12.65
N ALA A 442 14.62 -17.00 -13.43
CA ALA A 442 13.78 -17.97 -14.13
C ALA A 442 13.04 -18.92 -13.17
N ALA A 443 13.48 -19.05 -11.91
CA ALA A 443 12.80 -19.84 -10.89
C ALA A 443 11.62 -19.11 -10.23
N VAL A 444 11.44 -17.80 -10.49
CA VAL A 444 10.31 -17.03 -9.95
C VAL A 444 9.02 -17.46 -10.64
N LYS A 445 8.01 -17.75 -9.81
CA LYS A 445 6.67 -18.13 -10.25
C LYS A 445 5.78 -16.90 -10.21
N TRP A 446 5.59 -16.27 -11.37
CA TRP A 446 4.88 -15.00 -11.48
C TRP A 446 3.36 -15.16 -11.50
N THR A 447 2.76 -15.48 -10.35
CA THR A 447 1.30 -15.47 -10.20
C THR A 447 0.87 -14.66 -8.98
N HIS A 448 -0.39 -14.19 -8.98
CA HIS A 448 -0.97 -13.56 -7.80
C HIS A 448 -0.94 -14.51 -6.59
N TRP A 449 -1.11 -15.81 -6.84
CA TRP A 449 -1.13 -16.86 -5.82
C TRP A 449 0.25 -17.09 -5.20
N ASP A 450 1.32 -17.05 -6.01
CA ASP A 450 2.70 -17.16 -5.51
C ASP A 450 3.17 -15.88 -4.78
N ASP A 451 2.69 -14.69 -5.17
CA ASP A 451 2.90 -13.45 -4.40
C ASP A 451 2.31 -13.55 -2.97
N LEU A 452 1.22 -14.32 -2.85
CA LEU A 452 0.47 -14.57 -1.61
C LEU A 452 0.74 -15.97 -1.02
N ARG A 453 1.86 -16.61 -1.36
CA ARG A 453 2.15 -17.99 -0.92
C ARG A 453 2.21 -18.19 0.59
N ASN A 454 2.52 -17.14 1.35
CA ASN A 454 2.49 -17.17 2.82
C ASN A 454 1.06 -17.24 3.37
N ILE A 455 0.06 -16.88 2.56
CA ILE A 455 -1.37 -16.90 2.91
C ILE A 455 -2.02 -18.18 2.39
N TYR A 456 -1.89 -18.45 1.09
CA TYR A 456 -2.54 -19.61 0.46
C TYR A 456 -1.78 -20.92 0.63
N GLY A 457 -0.51 -20.85 1.03
CA GLY A 457 0.40 -21.98 1.02
C GLY A 457 0.77 -22.39 -0.41
N VAL A 458 1.51 -23.50 -0.49
CA VAL A 458 1.95 -24.08 -1.77
C VAL A 458 1.36 -25.48 -1.98
N ASP A 459 1.25 -25.88 -3.24
CA ASP A 459 0.91 -27.24 -3.64
C ASP A 459 2.13 -28.19 -3.60
N ALA A 460 1.93 -29.44 -4.02
CA ALA A 460 2.98 -30.46 -4.03
C ALA A 460 4.10 -30.17 -5.05
N ASP A 461 3.83 -29.35 -6.06
CA ASP A 461 4.77 -28.91 -7.09
C ASP A 461 5.42 -27.55 -6.70
N GLY A 462 5.10 -27.04 -5.52
CA GLY A 462 5.65 -25.82 -4.92
C GLY A 462 5.09 -24.51 -5.49
N TYR A 463 3.97 -24.53 -6.20
CA TYR A 463 3.27 -23.34 -6.71
C TYR A 463 2.26 -22.81 -5.69
N GLY A 464 1.97 -21.52 -5.70
CA GLY A 464 0.93 -20.93 -4.87
C GLY A 464 -0.44 -21.52 -5.17
N ARG A 465 -1.23 -21.82 -4.13
CA ARG A 465 -2.57 -22.40 -4.33
C ARG A 465 -3.52 -21.35 -4.91
N SER A 466 -4.05 -21.64 -6.10
CA SER A 466 -5.08 -20.82 -6.74
C SER A 466 -6.41 -20.93 -6.00
N THR A 467 -7.10 -19.80 -5.84
CA THR A 467 -8.50 -19.76 -5.39
C THR A 467 -9.48 -19.65 -6.56
N TRP A 468 -8.97 -19.57 -7.78
CA TRP A 468 -9.75 -19.49 -9.01
C TRP A 468 -9.97 -20.88 -9.60
N ASP A 469 -11.23 -21.17 -9.94
CA ASP A 469 -11.66 -22.22 -10.87
C ASP A 469 -12.98 -21.78 -11.53
N ASN A 470 -13.38 -22.47 -12.59
CA ASN A 470 -14.66 -22.28 -13.26
C ASN A 470 -15.53 -23.56 -13.27
N VAL A 471 -15.31 -24.46 -12.32
CA VAL A 471 -16.06 -25.72 -12.23
C VAL A 471 -17.50 -25.44 -11.84
N GLY A 472 -18.45 -25.91 -12.66
CA GLY A 472 -19.88 -25.71 -12.43
C GLY A 472 -20.41 -24.35 -12.89
N VAL A 473 -19.57 -23.49 -13.45
CA VAL A 473 -20.01 -22.25 -14.11
C VAL A 473 -20.75 -22.60 -15.41
N GLN A 474 -21.92 -22.00 -15.60
CA GLN A 474 -22.74 -22.15 -16.81
C GLN A 474 -22.69 -20.86 -17.63
N TYR A 475 -21.66 -20.70 -18.45
CA TYR A 475 -21.49 -19.51 -19.26
C TYR A 475 -22.67 -19.29 -20.20
N GLY A 476 -23.18 -18.06 -20.26
CA GLY A 476 -24.29 -17.70 -21.14
C GLY A 476 -25.68 -18.21 -20.71
N LEU A 477 -25.86 -18.76 -19.49
CA LEU A 477 -27.18 -19.24 -19.05
C LEU A 477 -28.25 -18.14 -19.12
N SER A 478 -27.93 -16.94 -18.63
CA SER A 478 -28.83 -15.79 -18.71
C SER A 478 -29.16 -15.43 -20.17
N ALA A 479 -28.16 -15.47 -21.06
CA ALA A 479 -28.31 -15.21 -22.49
C ALA A 479 -29.20 -16.26 -23.18
N LEU A 480 -29.09 -17.53 -22.80
CA LEU A 480 -29.94 -18.61 -23.27
C LEU A 480 -31.39 -18.37 -22.83
N THR A 481 -31.62 -18.11 -21.54
CA THR A 481 -32.98 -17.88 -21.02
C THR A 481 -33.64 -16.64 -21.62
N SER A 482 -32.83 -15.67 -22.05
CA SER A 482 -33.29 -14.45 -22.72
C SER A 482 -33.41 -14.58 -24.23
N GLY A 483 -33.06 -15.73 -24.82
CA GLY A 483 -33.13 -15.98 -26.26
C GLY A 483 -32.04 -15.30 -27.11
N ASN A 484 -30.99 -14.76 -26.47
CA ASN A 484 -29.86 -14.12 -27.18
C ASN A 484 -28.91 -15.16 -27.81
N ILE A 485 -28.85 -16.35 -27.21
CA ILE A 485 -28.15 -17.51 -27.76
C ILE A 485 -29.08 -18.72 -27.81
N THR A 486 -28.84 -19.61 -28.77
CA THR A 486 -29.58 -20.86 -28.94
C THR A 486 -29.10 -21.93 -27.94
N PRO A 487 -29.91 -22.99 -27.68
CA PRO A 487 -29.45 -24.12 -26.90
C PRO A 487 -28.17 -24.76 -27.44
N ALA A 488 -28.00 -24.81 -28.76
CA ALA A 488 -26.79 -25.34 -29.38
C ALA A 488 -25.56 -24.46 -29.11
N GLU A 489 -25.70 -23.13 -29.22
CA GLU A 489 -24.61 -22.18 -28.89
C GLU A 489 -24.23 -22.24 -27.42
N PHE A 490 -25.21 -22.37 -26.51
CA PHE A 490 -24.96 -22.55 -25.09
C PHE A 490 -24.16 -23.82 -24.79
N LEU A 491 -24.52 -24.95 -25.42
CA LEU A 491 -23.80 -26.21 -25.25
C LEU A 491 -22.38 -26.13 -25.83
N THR A 492 -22.21 -25.53 -27.02
CA THR A 492 -20.89 -25.34 -27.62
C THR A 492 -20.00 -24.48 -26.71
N LEU A 493 -20.48 -23.31 -26.28
CA LEU A 493 -19.75 -22.42 -25.38
C LEU A 493 -19.22 -23.16 -24.15
N ASN A 494 -20.09 -23.87 -23.42
CA ASN A 494 -19.69 -24.58 -22.20
C ASN A 494 -18.81 -25.81 -22.47
N ALA A 495 -18.85 -26.38 -23.68
CA ALA A 495 -17.95 -27.45 -24.08
C ALA A 495 -16.55 -26.97 -24.50
N THR A 496 -16.42 -25.70 -24.93
CA THR A 496 -15.19 -25.22 -25.60
C THR A 496 -14.54 -23.99 -24.96
N ALA A 497 -15.20 -23.26 -24.06
CA ALA A 497 -14.59 -22.10 -23.38
C ALA A 497 -13.31 -22.48 -22.62
N GLY A 498 -13.24 -23.71 -22.10
CA GLY A 498 -12.05 -24.25 -21.46
C GLY A 498 -11.84 -23.71 -20.05
N SER A 499 -10.59 -23.81 -19.60
CA SER A 499 -10.15 -23.36 -18.27
C SER A 499 -8.65 -23.06 -18.31
N TRP A 500 -8.17 -22.31 -17.32
CA TRP A 500 -6.73 -22.14 -17.10
C TRP A 500 -6.13 -23.48 -16.68
N LYS A 501 -4.96 -23.83 -17.24
CA LYS A 501 -4.20 -24.99 -16.77
C LYS A 501 -3.71 -24.77 -15.34
N ASN A 502 -3.36 -25.85 -14.65
CA ASN A 502 -2.61 -25.71 -13.40
C ASN A 502 -1.29 -24.97 -13.68
N SER A 503 -0.81 -24.17 -12.73
CA SER A 503 0.36 -23.29 -12.93
C SER A 503 1.59 -24.04 -13.43
N LYS A 504 1.82 -25.28 -13.00
CA LYS A 504 2.94 -26.11 -13.46
C LYS A 504 2.86 -26.53 -14.94
N ASP A 505 1.66 -26.55 -15.50
CA ASP A 505 1.36 -27.00 -16.87
C ASP A 505 1.18 -25.79 -17.83
N MET A 506 1.30 -24.57 -17.30
CA MET A 506 1.26 -23.33 -18.09
C MET A 506 2.49 -23.22 -18.99
N VAL A 507 2.29 -22.60 -20.14
CA VAL A 507 3.35 -22.28 -21.11
C VAL A 507 3.45 -20.77 -21.27
N GLN A 508 4.58 -20.29 -21.76
CA GLN A 508 4.77 -18.87 -22.03
C GLN A 508 3.70 -18.36 -23.01
N GLU A 509 3.04 -17.25 -22.66
CA GLU A 509 2.12 -16.58 -23.59
C GLU A 509 2.81 -16.19 -24.90
N GLY A 510 2.07 -16.31 -26.00
CA GLY A 510 2.55 -15.95 -27.34
C GLY A 510 2.13 -14.54 -27.79
N CYS A 511 2.03 -14.36 -29.10
CA CYS A 511 1.35 -13.21 -29.70
C CYS A 511 -0.14 -13.21 -29.28
N PRO A 512 -0.78 -12.07 -28.95
CA PRO A 512 -0.29 -10.70 -29.09
C PRO A 512 0.51 -10.18 -27.88
N PHE A 513 0.59 -10.93 -26.79
CA PHE A 513 1.18 -10.45 -25.54
C PHE A 513 2.70 -10.27 -25.62
N ILE A 514 3.39 -11.15 -26.37
CA ILE A 514 4.83 -11.06 -26.62
C ILE A 514 5.08 -10.78 -28.10
N LEU A 515 5.27 -9.50 -28.43
CA LEU A 515 5.47 -9.05 -29.81
C LEU A 515 6.67 -9.72 -30.51
N ALA A 516 7.74 -10.02 -29.77
CA ALA A 516 8.91 -10.73 -30.31
C ALA A 516 8.59 -12.17 -30.77
N LEU A 517 7.47 -12.73 -30.31
CA LEU A 517 6.96 -14.04 -30.72
C LEU A 517 5.88 -13.96 -31.80
N CYS A 518 5.53 -12.76 -32.27
CA CYS A 518 4.66 -12.59 -33.42
C CYS A 518 5.48 -12.88 -34.71
N ALA A 519 5.13 -13.94 -35.44
CA ALA A 519 5.83 -14.34 -36.67
C ALA A 519 5.70 -13.30 -37.80
N ILE A 520 4.63 -12.49 -37.79
CA ILE A 520 4.38 -11.37 -38.70
C ILE A 520 3.60 -10.29 -37.91
N PRO A 521 4.06 -9.01 -37.84
CA PRO A 521 3.38 -7.95 -37.08
C PRO A 521 1.96 -7.58 -37.57
N SER A 522 1.50 -8.14 -38.69
CA SER A 522 0.17 -7.90 -39.27
C SER A 522 -0.86 -8.99 -38.94
N GLN A 523 -0.56 -9.94 -38.03
CA GLN A 523 -1.47 -11.02 -37.63
C GLN A 523 -2.48 -10.63 -36.54
N PHE A 524 -2.63 -9.34 -36.25
CA PHE A 524 -3.71 -8.85 -35.42
C PHE A 524 -4.96 -8.67 -36.31
N ASP A 525 -5.58 -9.78 -36.73
CA ASP A 525 -6.93 -9.77 -37.31
C ASP A 525 -7.98 -10.09 -36.24
#